data_AF-A0A0K2RU64-F1
#
_entry.id   AF-A0A0K2RU64-F1
#
_cell.length_a   1.000
_cell.length_b   1.000
_cell.length_c   1.000
_cell.angle_alpha   90.00
_cell.angle_beta   90.00
_cell.angle_gamma   90.00
#
_symmetry.space_group_name_H-M   'P 1'
#
loop_
_entity.id
_entity.type
_entity.pdbx_description
1 polymer ?
#
loop_
_entity_poly.entity_id
_entity_poly.type
_entity_poly.pdbx_seq_one_letter_code
_entity_poly.pdbx_strand_id
1 'polypeptide(L)'
;MPWPVQSTVAAALMAGMVLVLALVVLVAWKKGASKRARVDKAARYLGRGKSLAAFSEKGAKATAERLGVKDTPGIVVGKVVSTGQKFIQSWEDLSIDIWGPRTGKSTSRVMPAILDAPGAVVSTSNKRDVVDGTRGVRVLTAPVWVFDPQKIAQEEPDWWWNPLSYVTDEEKAYKLTQHFAVGSRLPGSKPDAYFDPKAEDILSSYFLAAALGSCPLPGCICG
;
A
#
# COMPACT_ATOMS: atom_id res chain seq x y z
N MET A 1 44.20 -15.45 63.23
CA MET A 1 44.88 -15.90 62.00
C MET A 1 44.93 -14.71 61.05
N PRO A 2 46.11 -14.27 60.58
CA PRO A 2 46.21 -13.09 59.71
C PRO A 2 45.65 -13.42 58.33
N TRP A 3 44.92 -12.47 57.74
CA TRP A 3 44.33 -12.59 56.40
C TRP A 3 45.45 -12.85 55.37
N PRO A 4 45.46 -14.02 54.70
CA PRO A 4 46.52 -14.35 53.75
C PRO A 4 46.45 -13.43 52.52
N VAL A 5 47.61 -12.97 52.04
CA VAL A 5 47.73 -12.16 50.81
C VAL A 5 47.05 -12.85 49.61
N GLN A 6 47.07 -14.18 49.58
CA GLN A 6 46.39 -15.01 48.58
C GLN A 6 44.86 -14.79 48.57
N SER A 7 44.25 -14.59 49.74
CA SER A 7 42.83 -14.30 49.88
C SER A 7 42.48 -12.90 49.38
N THR A 8 43.38 -11.93 49.54
CA THR A 8 43.23 -10.57 48.97
C THR A 8 43.29 -10.58 47.45
N VAL A 9 44.21 -11.36 46.87
CA VAL A 9 44.34 -11.51 45.41
C VAL A 9 43.11 -12.20 44.83
N ALA A 10 42.63 -13.28 45.46
CA ALA A 10 41.41 -13.97 45.02
C ALA A 10 40.17 -13.06 45.11
N ALA A 11 40.02 -12.29 46.18
CA ALA A 11 38.93 -11.34 46.34
C ALA A 11 38.97 -10.22 45.30
N ALA A 12 40.16 -9.68 44.99
CA ALA A 12 40.33 -8.65 43.97
C ALA A 12 40.00 -9.18 42.55
N LEU A 13 40.39 -10.42 42.24
CA LEU A 13 40.05 -11.07 40.97
C LEU A 13 38.55 -11.32 40.83
N MET A 14 37.88 -11.80 41.90
CA MET A 14 36.43 -11.98 41.90
C MET A 14 35.70 -10.63 41.73
N ALA A 15 36.12 -9.59 42.45
CA ALA A 15 35.55 -8.25 42.31
C ALA A 15 35.75 -7.69 40.90
N GLY A 16 36.93 -7.89 40.30
CA GLY A 16 37.21 -7.51 38.92
C GLY A 16 36.32 -8.27 37.92
N MET A 17 36.12 -9.57 38.10
CA MET A 17 35.27 -10.39 37.22
C MET A 17 33.80 -9.97 37.31
N VAL A 18 33.31 -9.67 38.50
CA VAL A 18 31.95 -9.15 38.74
C VAL A 18 31.77 -7.78 38.07
N LEU A 19 32.76 -6.89 38.18
CA LEU A 19 32.74 -5.57 37.52
C LEU A 19 32.70 -5.70 36.00
N VAL A 20 33.48 -6.60 35.42
CA VAL A 20 33.48 -6.87 33.96
C VAL A 20 32.11 -7.42 33.53
N LEU A 21 31.56 -8.38 34.26
CA LEU A 21 30.23 -8.93 33.99
C LEU A 21 29.14 -7.85 34.06
N ALA A 22 29.17 -7.01 35.09
CA ALA A 22 28.25 -5.89 35.24
C ALA A 22 28.37 -4.92 34.05
N LEU A 23 29.58 -4.56 33.63
CA LEU A 23 29.83 -3.71 32.47
C LEU A 23 29.30 -4.33 31.18
N VAL A 24 29.54 -5.62 30.93
CA VAL A 24 29.03 -6.34 29.76
C VAL A 24 27.51 -6.31 29.72
N VAL A 25 26.85 -6.61 30.84
CA VAL A 25 25.38 -6.57 30.96
C VAL A 25 24.86 -5.16 30.70
N LEU A 26 25.49 -4.13 31.28
CA LEU A 26 25.07 -2.74 31.16
C LEU A 26 25.23 -2.21 29.71
N VAL A 27 26.32 -2.59 29.03
CA VAL A 27 26.55 -2.27 27.61
C VAL A 27 25.55 -3.01 26.72
N ALA A 28 25.28 -4.30 26.97
CA ALA A 28 24.27 -5.07 26.24
C ALA A 28 22.87 -4.47 26.41
N TRP A 29 22.52 -4.06 27.63
CA TRP A 29 21.26 -3.37 27.93
C TRP A 29 21.15 -2.03 27.21
N LYS A 30 22.19 -1.18 27.27
CA LYS A 30 22.17 0.12 26.57
C LYS A 30 22.07 -0.03 25.05
N LYS A 31 22.76 -1.02 24.46
CA LYS A 31 22.66 -1.33 23.04
C LYS A 31 21.28 -1.90 22.64
N GLY A 32 20.60 -2.59 23.55
CA GLY A 32 19.24 -3.09 23.33
C GLY A 32 18.16 -2.02 23.52
N ALA A 33 18.33 -1.14 24.49
CA ALA A 33 17.39 -0.08 24.82
C ALA A 33 17.34 1.03 23.76
N SER A 34 18.48 1.38 23.13
CA SER A 34 18.54 2.41 22.09
C SER A 34 17.82 2.02 20.79
N LYS A 35 17.46 0.74 20.62
CA LYS A 35 16.71 0.23 19.46
C LYS A 35 15.20 0.27 19.63
N ARG A 36 14.67 0.65 20.79
CA ARG A 36 13.22 0.73 21.02
C ARG A 36 12.63 1.92 20.27
N ALA A 37 12.06 1.67 19.10
CA ALA A 37 11.36 2.67 18.31
C ALA A 37 10.05 3.09 19.01
N ARG A 38 9.55 4.30 18.71
CA ARG A 38 8.27 4.84 19.19
C ARG A 38 7.07 3.89 18.99
N VAL A 39 7.18 2.96 18.03
CA VAL A 39 6.18 1.93 17.68
C VAL A 39 6.00 0.88 18.80
N ASP A 40 6.97 0.69 19.69
CA ASP A 40 6.93 -0.36 20.72
C ASP A 40 5.74 -0.23 21.69
N LYS A 41 5.28 1.00 21.98
CA LYS A 41 4.11 1.20 22.86
C LYS A 41 2.80 0.80 22.17
N ALA A 42 2.70 0.95 20.85
CA ALA A 42 1.53 0.57 20.07
C ALA A 42 1.49 -0.94 19.77
N ALA A 43 2.61 -1.65 19.89
CA ALA A 43 2.71 -3.10 19.68
C ALA A 43 1.78 -3.94 20.59
N ARG A 44 1.22 -3.35 21.65
CA ARG A 44 0.17 -3.97 22.48
C ARG A 44 -1.17 -4.16 21.78
N TYR A 45 -1.44 -3.39 20.73
CA TYR A 45 -2.69 -3.47 19.95
C TYR A 45 -2.56 -4.34 18.70
N LEU A 46 -1.36 -4.88 18.43
CA LEU A 46 -1.10 -5.73 17.27
C LEU A 46 -1.44 -7.20 17.58
N GLY A 47 -1.77 -7.96 16.53
CA GLY A 47 -1.96 -9.40 16.61
C GLY A 47 -0.71 -10.13 17.13
N ARG A 48 -0.91 -11.30 17.78
CA ARG A 48 0.15 -12.07 18.43
C ARG A 48 -0.04 -13.56 18.25
N GLY A 49 1.07 -14.29 18.26
CA GLY A 49 1.07 -15.76 18.26
C GLY A 49 0.33 -16.32 17.05
N LYS A 50 -0.64 -17.21 17.30
CA LYS A 50 -1.35 -17.95 16.24
C LYS A 50 -2.14 -17.05 15.28
N SER A 51 -2.56 -15.85 15.70
CA SER A 51 -3.29 -14.94 14.78
C SER A 51 -2.41 -14.38 13.66
N LEU A 52 -1.08 -14.47 13.79
CA LEU A 52 -0.12 -14.08 12.76
C LEU A 52 0.27 -15.22 11.82
N ALA A 53 -0.23 -16.45 12.06
CA ALA A 53 0.17 -17.62 11.28
C ALA A 53 -0.19 -17.49 9.79
N ALA A 54 -1.34 -16.90 9.47
CA ALA A 54 -1.76 -16.64 8.09
C ALA A 54 -0.84 -15.66 7.36
N PHE A 55 -0.33 -14.65 8.08
CA PHE A 55 0.57 -13.62 7.54
C PHE A 55 2.06 -14.00 7.60
N SER A 56 2.35 -15.23 8.02
CA SER A 56 3.69 -15.79 7.92
C SER A 56 4.01 -16.17 6.49
N GLU A 57 5.29 -16.35 6.18
CA GLU A 57 5.71 -16.86 4.87
C GLU A 57 5.07 -18.21 4.52
N LYS A 58 4.94 -19.11 5.50
CA LYS A 58 4.24 -20.40 5.30
C LYS A 58 2.75 -20.20 5.02
N GLY A 59 2.08 -19.33 5.76
CA GLY A 59 0.65 -19.06 5.61
C GLY A 59 0.34 -18.39 4.27
N ALA A 60 1.04 -17.31 3.96
CA ALA A 60 0.90 -16.57 2.72
C ALA A 60 1.23 -17.45 1.49
N LYS A 61 2.27 -18.29 1.58
CA LYS A 61 2.60 -19.25 0.51
C LYS A 61 1.49 -20.27 0.28
N ALA A 62 0.89 -20.82 1.33
CA ALA A 62 -0.23 -21.75 1.19
C ALA A 62 -1.44 -21.11 0.48
N THR A 63 -1.73 -19.84 0.78
CA THR A 63 -2.74 -19.07 0.06
C THR A 63 -2.35 -18.83 -1.40
N ALA A 64 -1.11 -18.40 -1.67
CA ALA A 64 -0.63 -18.18 -3.03
C ALA A 64 -0.72 -19.45 -3.89
N GLU A 65 -0.27 -20.60 -3.36
CA GLU A 65 -0.36 -21.89 -4.03
C GLU A 65 -1.81 -22.28 -4.35
N ARG A 66 -2.74 -22.06 -3.41
CA ARG A 66 -4.17 -22.29 -3.62
C ARG A 66 -4.76 -21.42 -4.73
N LEU A 67 -4.24 -20.20 -4.89
CA LEU A 67 -4.62 -19.27 -5.96
C LEU A 67 -3.87 -19.52 -7.27
N GLY A 68 -2.98 -20.52 -7.32
CA GLY A 68 -2.18 -20.84 -8.51
C GLY A 68 -0.96 -19.94 -8.71
N VAL A 69 -0.60 -19.10 -7.73
CA VAL A 69 0.58 -18.23 -7.77
C VAL A 69 1.78 -18.96 -7.14
N LYS A 70 2.84 -19.19 -7.92
CA LYS A 70 4.00 -19.99 -7.48
C LYS A 70 5.24 -19.16 -7.11
N ASP A 71 5.41 -18.02 -7.75
CA ASP A 71 6.67 -17.27 -7.68
C ASP A 71 6.76 -16.37 -6.45
N THR A 72 5.63 -15.81 -6.00
CA THR A 72 5.59 -14.84 -4.90
C THR A 72 4.48 -15.19 -3.90
N PRO A 73 4.79 -15.26 -2.58
CA PRO A 73 3.81 -15.65 -1.56
C PRO A 73 2.79 -14.54 -1.24
N GLY A 74 3.04 -13.29 -1.65
CA GLY A 74 2.25 -12.12 -1.28
C GLY A 74 3.11 -10.87 -1.21
N ILE A 75 2.57 -9.81 -0.63
CA ILE A 75 3.25 -8.53 -0.47
C ILE A 75 3.85 -8.44 0.93
N VAL A 76 5.16 -8.22 1.02
CA VAL A 76 5.84 -7.99 2.30
C VAL A 76 5.44 -6.60 2.83
N VAL A 77 4.71 -6.56 3.95
CA VAL A 77 4.31 -5.30 4.61
C VAL A 77 5.42 -4.81 5.53
N GLY A 78 6.12 -5.73 6.19
CA GLY A 78 7.17 -5.39 7.14
C GLY A 78 7.56 -6.55 8.04
N LYS A 79 7.92 -6.23 9.28
CA LYS A 79 8.27 -7.21 10.31
C LYS A 79 7.37 -7.06 11.52
N VAL A 80 6.94 -8.18 12.07
CA VAL A 80 6.23 -8.25 13.35
C VAL A 80 7.13 -7.70 14.45
N VAL A 81 6.66 -6.68 15.16
CA VAL A 81 7.47 -5.96 16.16
C VAL A 81 7.99 -6.87 17.27
N SER A 82 7.18 -7.83 17.72
CA SER A 82 7.52 -8.72 18.84
C SER A 82 8.49 -9.85 18.49
N THR A 83 8.49 -10.34 17.25
CA THR A 83 9.26 -11.53 16.83
C THR A 83 10.30 -11.26 15.75
N GLY A 84 10.21 -10.11 15.07
CA GLY A 84 11.04 -9.78 13.91
C GLY A 84 10.71 -10.57 12.64
N GLN A 85 9.73 -11.49 12.70
CA GLN A 85 9.28 -12.29 11.56
C GLN A 85 8.69 -11.40 10.46
N LYS A 86 8.89 -11.77 9.18
CA LYS A 86 8.22 -11.09 8.06
C LYS A 86 6.69 -11.19 8.21
N PHE A 87 6.01 -10.07 8.01
CA PHE A 87 4.57 -10.00 7.88
C PHE A 87 4.24 -9.84 6.39
N ILE A 88 3.59 -10.85 5.82
CA ILE A 88 3.24 -10.91 4.40
C ILE A 88 1.72 -10.88 4.30
N GLN A 89 1.22 -9.90 3.55
CA GLN A 89 -0.17 -9.87 3.12
C GLN A 89 -0.32 -10.84 1.96
N SER A 90 -1.27 -11.76 2.03
CA SER A 90 -1.53 -12.70 0.94
C SER A 90 -2.23 -12.00 -0.25
N TRP A 91 -2.26 -12.66 -1.41
CA TRP A 91 -2.88 -12.10 -2.62
C TRP A 91 -4.41 -11.94 -2.56
N GLU A 92 -5.08 -12.54 -1.57
CA GLU A 92 -6.53 -12.37 -1.34
C GLU A 92 -6.87 -11.36 -0.26
N ASP A 93 -5.88 -10.94 0.53
CA ASP A 93 -6.10 -10.04 1.66
C ASP A 93 -6.33 -8.60 1.20
N LEU A 94 -7.30 -7.93 1.80
CA LEU A 94 -7.54 -6.50 1.65
C LEU A 94 -6.84 -5.73 2.78
N SER A 95 -6.19 -4.62 2.45
CA SER A 95 -5.46 -3.78 3.41
C SER A 95 -5.86 -2.31 3.31
N ILE A 96 -6.00 -1.65 4.46
CA ILE A 96 -6.11 -0.19 4.56
C ILE A 96 -4.84 0.34 5.21
N ASP A 97 -4.18 1.25 4.50
CA ASP A 97 -2.88 1.79 4.84
C ASP A 97 -3.02 3.30 5.18
N ILE A 98 -2.87 3.67 6.45
CA ILE A 98 -2.92 5.08 6.91
C ILE A 98 -1.51 5.61 7.14
N TRP A 99 -1.09 6.57 6.32
CA TRP A 99 0.27 7.11 6.31
C TRP A 99 0.26 8.63 6.40
N GLY A 100 1.14 9.18 7.24
CA GLY A 100 1.41 10.62 7.25
C GLY A 100 2.19 11.07 6.00
N PRO A 101 2.22 12.37 5.67
CA PRO A 101 3.06 12.88 4.58
C PRO A 101 4.55 12.57 4.80
N ARG A 102 5.30 12.36 3.70
CA ARG A 102 6.77 12.14 3.69
C ARG A 102 7.26 10.92 4.48
N THR A 103 6.43 9.90 4.61
CA THR A 103 6.75 8.64 5.34
C THR A 103 7.18 7.50 4.41
N GLY A 104 7.28 7.75 3.11
CA GLY A 104 7.70 6.74 2.13
C GLY A 104 6.59 5.75 1.73
N LYS A 105 5.30 6.11 1.86
CA LYS A 105 4.17 5.27 1.42
C LYS A 105 4.37 4.70 0.02
N SER A 106 4.75 5.54 -0.95
CA SER A 106 4.92 5.09 -2.34
C SER A 106 6.06 4.08 -2.46
N THR A 107 7.25 4.43 -1.97
CA THR A 107 8.47 3.62 -2.15
C THR A 107 8.50 2.34 -1.32
N SER A 108 7.95 2.36 -0.11
CA SER A 108 8.06 1.24 0.83
C SER A 108 6.86 0.30 0.77
N ARG A 109 5.75 0.72 0.15
CA ARG A 109 4.48 -0.04 0.19
C ARG A 109 3.84 -0.21 -1.18
N VAL A 110 3.65 0.88 -1.93
CA VAL A 110 2.95 0.83 -3.23
C VAL A 110 3.82 0.24 -4.32
N MET A 111 5.05 0.76 -4.51
CA MET A 111 5.95 0.27 -5.55
C MET A 111 6.29 -1.22 -5.40
N PRO A 112 6.67 -1.73 -4.21
CA PRO A 112 6.89 -3.17 -4.04
C PRO A 112 5.65 -4.01 -4.37
N ALA A 113 4.46 -3.57 -3.95
CA ALA A 113 3.21 -4.26 -4.28
C ALA A 113 2.98 -4.37 -5.80
N ILE A 114 3.25 -3.31 -6.55
CA ILE A 114 3.12 -3.30 -8.02
C ILE A 114 4.17 -4.22 -8.67
N LEU A 115 5.41 -4.16 -8.20
CA LEU A 115 6.52 -4.93 -8.76
C LEU A 115 6.39 -6.43 -8.48
N ASP A 116 5.95 -6.80 -7.27
CA ASP A 116 5.76 -8.20 -6.85
C ASP A 116 4.45 -8.81 -7.36
N ALA A 117 3.52 -7.99 -7.88
CA ALA A 117 2.21 -8.44 -8.32
C ALA A 117 2.32 -9.51 -9.43
N PRO A 118 1.69 -10.68 -9.26
CA PRO A 118 1.81 -11.80 -10.19
C PRO A 118 1.04 -11.60 -11.49
N GLY A 119 0.22 -10.54 -11.58
CA GLY A 119 -0.66 -10.29 -12.72
C GLY A 119 -0.84 -8.81 -13.01
N ALA A 120 -1.99 -8.46 -13.61
CA ALA A 120 -2.35 -7.09 -13.92
C ALA A 120 -2.49 -6.24 -12.66
N VAL A 121 -2.10 -4.95 -12.77
CA VAL A 121 -2.18 -3.99 -11.67
C VAL A 121 -2.82 -2.71 -12.18
N VAL A 122 -3.77 -2.20 -11.41
CA VAL A 122 -4.32 -0.85 -11.58
C VAL A 122 -3.90 -0.04 -10.37
N SER A 123 -3.19 1.07 -10.59
CA SER A 123 -2.74 1.97 -9.53
C SER A 123 -3.11 3.40 -9.88
N THR A 124 -3.69 4.11 -8.94
CA THR A 124 -3.99 5.54 -9.06
C THR A 124 -3.03 6.35 -8.19
N SER A 125 -2.51 7.45 -8.74
CA SER A 125 -1.61 8.36 -8.02
C SER A 125 -1.85 9.78 -8.50
N ASN A 126 -1.72 10.74 -7.57
CA ASN A 126 -1.72 12.17 -7.88
C ASN A 126 -0.30 12.73 -8.05
N LYS A 127 0.69 11.84 -8.21
CA LYS A 127 2.11 12.16 -8.42
C LYS A 127 2.71 11.17 -9.42
N ARG A 128 3.78 11.61 -10.11
CA ARG A 128 4.53 10.78 -11.07
C ARG A 128 5.40 9.68 -10.46
N ASP A 129 5.64 9.73 -9.14
CA ASP A 129 6.57 8.84 -8.43
C ASP A 129 6.31 7.34 -8.64
N VAL A 130 5.05 6.92 -8.58
CA VAL A 130 4.67 5.50 -8.76
C VAL A 130 4.95 5.01 -10.18
N VAL A 131 4.61 5.82 -11.20
CA VAL A 131 4.84 5.47 -12.60
C VAL A 131 6.34 5.38 -12.87
N ASP A 132 7.10 6.42 -12.50
CA ASP A 132 8.55 6.46 -12.68
C ASP A 132 9.25 5.27 -11.99
N GLY A 133 8.80 4.94 -10.77
CA GLY A 133 9.42 3.88 -9.96
C GLY A 133 9.08 2.45 -10.38
N THR A 134 8.09 2.23 -11.25
CA THR A 134 7.60 0.87 -11.55
C THR A 134 7.55 0.52 -13.04
N ARG A 135 7.31 1.50 -13.93
CA ARG A 135 7.15 1.28 -15.38
C ARG A 135 8.32 0.51 -16.00
N GLY A 136 9.55 0.93 -15.70
CA GLY A 136 10.75 0.34 -16.30
C GLY A 136 10.95 -1.15 -15.99
N VAL A 137 10.43 -1.64 -14.87
CA VAL A 137 10.47 -3.07 -14.52
C VAL A 137 9.24 -3.79 -15.10
N ARG A 138 8.05 -3.19 -14.99
CA ARG A 138 6.80 -3.80 -15.45
C ARG A 138 6.72 -3.99 -16.97
N VAL A 139 7.33 -3.08 -17.74
CA VAL A 139 7.39 -3.18 -19.22
C VAL A 139 8.13 -4.44 -19.69
N LEU A 140 8.99 -5.03 -18.84
CA LEU A 140 9.72 -6.25 -19.18
C LEU A 140 8.82 -7.49 -19.21
N THR A 141 7.65 -7.44 -18.56
CA THR A 141 6.74 -8.59 -18.45
C THR A 141 5.36 -8.34 -19.08
N ALA A 142 4.89 -7.10 -19.16
CA ALA A 142 3.59 -6.75 -19.74
C ALA A 142 3.54 -5.30 -20.24
N PRO A 143 2.58 -4.95 -21.13
CA PRO A 143 2.32 -3.56 -21.49
C PRO A 143 2.01 -2.69 -20.27
N VAL A 144 2.46 -1.43 -20.31
CA VAL A 144 2.18 -0.43 -19.29
C VAL A 144 1.46 0.73 -19.94
N TRP A 145 0.26 1.03 -19.43
CA TRP A 145 -0.57 2.14 -19.90
C TRP A 145 -0.68 3.20 -18.81
N VAL A 146 -0.47 4.47 -19.17
CA VAL A 146 -0.58 5.61 -18.26
C VAL A 146 -1.73 6.50 -18.71
N PHE A 147 -2.79 6.59 -17.90
CA PHE A 147 -3.90 7.51 -18.15
C PHE A 147 -3.65 8.81 -17.39
N ASP A 148 -3.23 9.86 -18.11
CA ASP A 148 -2.81 11.13 -17.50
C ASP A 148 -3.49 12.36 -18.13
N PRO A 149 -4.82 12.52 -17.97
CA PRO A 149 -5.55 13.66 -18.53
C PRO A 149 -5.12 15.02 -17.94
N GLN A 150 -4.44 15.02 -16.79
CA GLN A 150 -3.96 16.23 -16.10
C GLN A 150 -2.48 16.54 -16.38
N LYS A 151 -1.80 15.73 -17.21
CA LYS A 151 -0.36 15.84 -17.49
C LYS A 151 0.51 15.86 -16.22
N ILE A 152 0.19 15.07 -15.19
CA ILE A 152 1.00 14.92 -13.97
C ILE A 152 2.30 14.16 -14.25
N ALA A 153 2.23 13.07 -15.02
CA ALA A 153 3.39 12.30 -15.48
C ALA A 153 4.12 13.00 -16.65
N GLN A 154 3.44 13.93 -17.33
CA GLN A 154 3.97 14.69 -18.48
C GLN A 154 4.31 13.77 -19.67
N GLU A 155 3.58 12.66 -19.81
CA GLU A 155 3.67 11.77 -20.97
C GLU A 155 2.70 12.24 -22.07
N GLU A 156 3.09 12.10 -23.33
CA GLU A 156 2.17 12.32 -24.44
C GLU A 156 1.17 11.15 -24.50
N PRO A 157 -0.16 11.41 -24.58
CA PRO A 157 -1.15 10.34 -24.60
C PRO A 157 -1.03 9.47 -25.86
N ASP A 158 -0.69 8.20 -25.69
CA ASP A 158 -0.67 7.17 -26.73
C ASP A 158 -1.90 6.25 -26.68
N TRP A 159 -2.70 6.35 -25.62
CA TRP A 159 -3.96 5.64 -25.46
C TRP A 159 -4.94 6.47 -24.62
N TRP A 160 -6.22 6.09 -24.65
CA TRP A 160 -7.26 6.67 -23.83
C TRP A 160 -8.36 5.65 -23.56
N TRP A 161 -9.10 5.86 -22.47
CA TRP A 161 -10.29 5.09 -22.16
C TRP A 161 -11.53 5.91 -22.51
N ASN A 162 -12.46 5.31 -23.27
CA ASN A 162 -13.77 5.90 -23.53
C ASN A 162 -14.79 5.48 -22.46
N PRO A 163 -15.21 6.35 -21.52
CA PRO A 163 -16.26 5.99 -20.57
C PRO A 163 -17.61 5.70 -21.24
N LEU A 164 -17.89 6.29 -22.41
CA LEU A 164 -19.14 6.04 -23.14
C LEU A 164 -19.22 4.62 -23.70
N SER A 165 -18.10 3.91 -23.86
CA SER A 165 -18.11 2.50 -24.28
C SER A 165 -18.84 1.58 -23.31
N TYR A 166 -19.02 2.01 -22.06
CA TYR A 166 -19.79 1.29 -21.05
C TYR A 166 -21.31 1.46 -21.22
N VAL A 167 -21.76 2.55 -21.87
CA VAL A 167 -23.17 2.91 -21.96
C VAL A 167 -23.84 2.12 -23.09
N THR A 168 -24.64 1.13 -22.73
CA THR A 168 -25.42 0.31 -23.69
C THR A 168 -26.92 0.50 -23.56
N ASP A 169 -27.36 1.16 -22.50
CA ASP A 169 -28.73 1.35 -22.10
C ASP A 169 -28.82 2.54 -21.13
N GLU A 170 -30.05 2.95 -20.84
CA GLU A 170 -30.35 4.07 -19.95
C GLU A 170 -29.82 3.85 -18.52
N GLU A 171 -29.89 2.62 -18.01
CA GLU A 171 -29.42 2.29 -16.66
C GLU A 171 -27.91 2.49 -16.54
N LYS A 172 -27.13 2.06 -17.53
CA LYS A 172 -25.67 2.27 -17.56
C LYS A 172 -25.31 3.73 -17.81
N ALA A 173 -26.09 4.46 -18.61
CA ALA A 173 -25.93 5.91 -18.76
C ALA A 173 -26.09 6.61 -17.40
N TYR A 174 -27.14 6.25 -16.66
CA TYR A 174 -27.41 6.78 -15.33
C TYR A 174 -26.31 6.42 -14.33
N LYS A 175 -25.85 5.17 -14.30
CA LYS A 175 -24.71 4.76 -13.45
C LYS A 175 -23.44 5.55 -13.77
N LEU A 176 -23.13 5.76 -15.05
CA LEU A 176 -21.98 6.57 -15.44
C LEU A 176 -22.13 8.02 -14.92
N THR A 177 -23.31 8.62 -15.10
CA THR A 177 -23.64 9.95 -14.57
C THR A 177 -23.42 10.05 -13.06
N GLN A 178 -23.89 9.07 -12.29
CA GLN A 178 -23.70 9.06 -10.83
C GLN A 178 -22.22 9.07 -10.43
N HIS A 179 -21.36 8.36 -11.16
CA HIS A 179 -19.92 8.42 -10.91
C HIS A 179 -19.34 9.82 -11.12
N PHE A 180 -19.75 10.53 -12.17
CA PHE A 180 -19.34 11.91 -12.42
C PHE A 180 -19.92 12.89 -11.39
N ALA A 181 -21.19 12.73 -11.01
CA ALA A 181 -21.87 13.59 -10.05
C ALA A 181 -21.25 13.47 -8.64
N VAL A 182 -20.86 12.26 -8.23
CA VAL A 182 -20.13 12.07 -6.96
C VAL A 182 -18.73 12.67 -7.05
N GLY A 183 -18.04 12.52 -8.17
CA GLY A 183 -16.67 12.99 -8.36
C GLY A 183 -16.52 14.52 -8.49
N SER A 184 -17.57 15.23 -8.90
CA SER A 184 -17.54 16.69 -9.11
C SER A 184 -17.86 17.52 -7.85
N ARG A 185 -18.33 16.88 -6.78
CA ARG A 185 -18.74 17.56 -5.55
C ARG A 185 -17.55 18.11 -4.78
N LEU A 186 -17.64 19.39 -4.41
CA LEU A 186 -16.66 20.01 -3.53
C LEU A 186 -16.80 19.49 -2.09
N PRO A 187 -15.68 19.32 -1.35
CA PRO A 187 -15.72 18.92 0.06
C PRO A 187 -16.61 19.89 0.88
N GLY A 188 -17.56 19.34 1.63
CA GLY A 188 -18.48 20.13 2.47
C GLY A 188 -19.70 20.70 1.73
N SER A 189 -19.83 20.48 0.41
CA SER A 189 -21.07 20.80 -0.31
C SER A 189 -22.22 19.89 0.13
N LYS A 190 -23.42 20.47 0.27
CA LYS A 190 -24.64 19.73 0.55
C LYS A 190 -25.36 19.44 -0.78
N PRO A 191 -25.89 18.22 -0.99
CA PRO A 191 -26.74 17.94 -2.14
C PRO A 191 -27.94 18.87 -2.18
N ASP A 192 -28.27 19.38 -3.37
CA ASP A 192 -29.55 20.03 -3.62
C ASP A 192 -30.57 18.97 -4.07
N ALA A 193 -31.61 18.76 -3.25
CA ALA A 193 -32.60 17.70 -3.49
C ALA A 193 -33.46 17.93 -4.75
N TYR A 194 -33.47 19.14 -5.32
CA TYR A 194 -34.24 19.47 -6.51
C TYR A 194 -33.36 19.53 -7.76
N PHE A 195 -32.21 20.18 -7.68
CA PHE A 195 -31.35 20.41 -8.85
C PHE A 195 -30.43 19.23 -9.15
N ASP A 196 -29.88 18.54 -8.14
CA ASP A 196 -28.95 17.44 -8.37
C ASP A 196 -29.60 16.30 -9.18
N PRO A 197 -30.79 15.78 -8.82
CA PRO A 197 -31.40 14.68 -9.57
C PRO A 197 -31.75 15.08 -11.01
N LYS A 198 -32.24 16.31 -11.21
CA LYS A 198 -32.58 16.82 -12.55
C LYS A 198 -31.35 16.96 -13.44
N ALA A 199 -30.23 17.42 -12.87
CA ALA A 199 -28.97 17.52 -13.59
C ALA A 199 -28.46 16.13 -13.99
N GLU A 200 -28.58 15.15 -13.08
CA GLU A 200 -28.23 13.75 -13.37
C GLU A 200 -29.11 13.15 -14.48
N ASP A 201 -30.43 13.39 -14.48
CA ASP A 201 -31.33 12.89 -15.54
C ASP A 201 -30.95 13.43 -16.92
N ILE A 202 -30.67 14.74 -17.01
CA ILE A 202 -30.26 15.40 -18.25
C ILE A 202 -28.90 14.86 -18.72
N LEU A 203 -27.92 14.74 -17.82
CA LEU A 203 -26.59 14.25 -18.17
C LEU A 203 -26.62 12.79 -18.65
N SER A 204 -27.45 11.96 -18.02
CA SER A 204 -27.66 10.56 -18.41
C SER A 204 -28.25 10.47 -19.82
N SER A 205 -29.21 11.33 -20.12
CA SER A 205 -29.80 11.43 -21.46
C SER A 205 -28.74 11.81 -22.50
N TYR A 206 -27.84 12.74 -22.18
CA TYR A 206 -26.72 13.11 -23.07
C TYR A 206 -25.71 11.99 -23.26
N PHE A 207 -25.35 11.24 -22.21
CA PHE A 207 -24.45 10.09 -22.33
C PHE A 207 -25.06 8.98 -23.18
N LEU A 208 -26.34 8.69 -23.01
CA LEU A 208 -27.04 7.69 -23.83
C LEU A 208 -27.08 8.13 -25.30
N ALA A 209 -27.44 9.38 -25.57
CA ALA A 209 -27.46 9.92 -26.93
C ALA A 209 -26.07 9.87 -27.59
N ALA A 210 -25.01 10.26 -26.87
CA ALA A 210 -23.64 10.23 -27.38
C ALA A 210 -23.16 8.79 -27.67
N ALA A 211 -23.52 7.82 -26.83
CA ALA A 211 -23.20 6.41 -27.04
C ALA A 211 -23.92 5.83 -28.27
N LEU A 212 -25.22 6.13 -28.44
CA LEU A 212 -26.00 5.72 -29.61
C LEU A 212 -25.49 6.37 -30.91
N GLY A 213 -25.04 7.63 -30.83
CA GLY A 213 -24.42 8.35 -31.94
C GLY A 213 -23.03 7.85 -32.33
N SER A 214 -22.47 6.83 -31.64
CA SER A 214 -21.10 6.33 -31.84
C SER A 214 -20.05 7.43 -31.78
N CYS A 215 -20.27 8.47 -30.97
CA CYS A 215 -19.36 9.61 -30.86
C CYS A 215 -18.41 9.42 -29.67
N PRO A 216 -17.12 9.13 -29.89
CA PRO A 216 -16.15 9.09 -28.81
C PRO A 216 -15.80 10.51 -28.32
N LEU A 217 -15.76 10.69 -26.99
CA LEU A 217 -15.50 11.98 -26.34
C LEU A 217 -14.21 12.74 -26.73
N PRO A 218 -13.10 12.15 -27.23
CA PRO A 218 -11.91 12.93 -27.59
C PRO A 218 -12.02 13.73 -28.90
N GLY A 219 -13.14 13.63 -29.63
CA GLY A 219 -13.27 14.26 -30.95
C GLY A 219 -14.72 14.53 -31.32
N CYS A 220 -15.37 15.46 -30.63
CA CYS A 220 -16.64 16.01 -31.08
C CYS A 220 -16.42 16.88 -32.34
N ILE A 221 -16.35 16.23 -33.50
CA ILE A 221 -16.84 16.81 -34.75
C ILE A 221 -17.90 15.83 -35.27
N CYS A 222 -19.12 15.97 -34.75
CA CYS A 222 -20.28 15.42 -35.43
C CYS A 222 -20.58 16.34 -36.61
N GLY A 223 -20.38 15.84 -37.83
CA GLY A 223 -21.02 16.40 -39.02
C GLY A 223 -22.48 15.97 -39.10
#